data_AF-A0AA40DZD1-F1
#
_entry.id   AF-A0AA40DZD1-F1
#
_cell.length_a   1.000
_cell.length_b   1.000
_cell.length_c   1.000
_cell.angle_alpha   90.00
_cell.angle_beta   90.00
_cell.angle_gamma   90.00
#
_symmetry.space_group_name_H-M   'P 1'
#
loop_
_entity.id
_entity.type
_entity.pdbx_description
1 polymer ?
#
loop_
_entity_poly.entity_id
_entity_poly.type
_entity_poly.pdbx_seq_one_letter_code
_entity_poly.pdbx_strand_id
1 'polypeptide(L)'
;MPPQPQPLPPPHFAGTSLARRRISRQLGFPTVQSFTEWEEALVLDHLSAFICDYLALGLTVVPRKTNAFIQFVDLENSIEERIQLLEDCDFMAAYNPDKSEWTARDHYKQFIVSIAAEDKWYGDNGDERAELYERGWDAAKMTRKMFRLLEFEIQEWREGAGAEEGLGGDGVVRVKMMGR
;
A
#
# COMPACT_ATOMS: atom_id res chain seq x y z
N MET A 1 -13.79 15.02 54.21
CA MET A 1 -14.40 14.55 52.94
C MET A 1 -13.33 13.80 52.17
N PRO A 2 -13.57 12.55 51.73
CA PRO A 2 -12.63 11.88 50.85
C PRO A 2 -12.59 12.62 49.50
N PRO A 3 -11.42 12.73 48.86
CA PRO A 3 -11.30 13.34 47.54
C PRO A 3 -12.16 12.57 46.54
N GLN A 4 -12.96 13.28 45.74
CA GLN A 4 -13.66 12.68 44.62
C GLN A 4 -12.62 12.10 43.64
N PRO A 5 -12.83 10.87 43.14
CA PRO A 5 -11.98 10.31 42.10
C PRO A 5 -12.02 11.24 40.88
N GLN A 6 -10.85 11.72 40.46
CA GLN A 6 -10.76 12.50 39.23
C GLN A 6 -11.26 11.64 38.06
N PRO A 7 -12.06 12.23 37.14
CA PRO A 7 -12.42 11.53 35.91
C PRO A 7 -11.13 11.16 35.19
N LEU A 8 -11.03 9.89 34.79
CA LEU A 8 -9.94 9.43 33.94
C LEU A 8 -9.88 10.36 32.72
N PRO A 9 -8.69 10.85 32.33
CA PRO A 9 -8.57 11.57 31.07
C PRO A 9 -9.15 10.70 29.96
N PRO A 10 -9.88 11.28 28.99
CA PRO A 10 -10.37 10.53 27.85
C PRO A 10 -9.20 9.75 27.24
N PRO A 11 -9.43 8.53 26.70
CA PRO A 11 -8.37 7.78 26.06
C PRO A 11 -7.74 8.69 25.02
N HIS A 12 -6.51 9.12 25.29
CA HIS A 12 -5.68 9.70 24.27
C HIS A 12 -5.55 8.60 23.23
N PHE A 13 -6.21 8.74 22.08
CA PHE A 13 -5.85 8.00 20.88
C PHE A 13 -4.32 8.09 20.80
N ALA A 14 -3.67 6.97 21.07
CA ALA A 14 -2.22 6.87 21.12
C ALA A 14 -1.70 7.54 19.85
N GLY A 15 -0.95 8.62 20.05
CA GLY A 15 -0.78 9.65 19.05
C GLY A 15 -0.34 9.08 17.71
N THR A 16 -0.96 9.57 16.63
CA THR A 16 -0.52 9.35 15.25
C THR A 16 1.02 9.40 15.20
N SER A 17 1.65 8.28 14.83
CA SER A 17 3.10 8.14 14.84
C SER A 17 3.73 9.30 14.07
N LEU A 18 4.94 9.74 14.46
CA LEU A 18 5.65 10.79 13.71
C LEU A 18 5.83 10.40 12.23
N ALA A 19 5.89 9.09 11.95
CA ALA A 19 5.90 8.53 10.60
C ALA A 19 4.56 8.78 9.87
N ARG A 20 3.42 8.45 10.48
CA ARG A 20 2.09 8.69 9.88
C ARG A 20 1.80 10.17 9.61
N ARG A 21 2.24 11.06 10.51
CA ARG A 21 2.19 12.52 10.27
C ARG A 21 3.09 12.97 9.12
N ARG A 22 4.23 12.32 8.92
CA ARG A 22 5.17 12.64 7.83
C ARG A 22 4.64 12.17 6.48
N ILE A 23 4.15 10.93 6.40
CA ILE A 23 3.63 10.38 5.14
C ILE A 23 2.37 11.12 4.69
N SER A 24 1.43 11.41 5.60
CA SER A 24 0.24 12.22 5.32
C SER A 24 0.59 13.56 4.68
N ARG A 25 1.57 14.31 5.23
CA ARG A 25 2.04 15.57 4.63
C ARG A 25 2.74 15.37 3.29
N GLN A 26 3.54 14.32 3.12
CA GLN A 26 4.21 14.02 1.86
C GLN A 26 3.21 13.68 0.75
N LEU A 27 2.13 13.00 1.10
CA LEU A 27 1.02 12.70 0.21
C LEU A 27 0.05 13.88 0.05
N GLY A 28 0.20 14.95 0.83
CA GLY A 28 -0.57 16.18 0.67
C GLY A 28 -1.97 16.12 1.25
N PHE A 29 -2.19 15.27 2.26
CA PHE A 29 -3.43 15.26 3.02
C PHE A 29 -3.46 16.41 4.04
N PRO A 30 -4.60 17.08 4.22
CA PRO A 30 -4.73 18.20 5.15
C PRO A 30 -4.61 17.76 6.62
N THR A 31 -5.04 16.54 6.93
CA THR A 31 -4.97 15.97 8.27
C THR A 31 -4.55 14.50 8.21
N VAL A 32 -4.14 13.95 9.37
CA VAL A 32 -3.93 12.49 9.47
C VAL A 32 -5.25 11.73 9.37
N GLN A 33 -6.35 12.31 9.88
CA GLN A 33 -7.67 11.69 9.82
C GLN A 33 -8.13 11.48 8.37
N SER A 34 -8.05 12.52 7.53
CA SER A 34 -8.37 12.41 6.11
C SER A 34 -7.46 11.41 5.37
N PHE A 35 -6.20 11.28 5.79
CA PHE A 35 -5.31 10.26 5.24
C PHE A 35 -5.75 8.86 5.64
N THR A 36 -6.08 8.63 6.91
CA THR A 36 -6.58 7.34 7.40
C THR A 36 -7.89 6.95 6.71
N GLU A 37 -8.84 7.87 6.56
CA GLU A 37 -10.12 7.60 5.88
C GLU A 37 -9.91 7.20 4.41
N TRP A 38 -9.02 7.89 3.70
CA TRP A 38 -8.64 7.55 2.33
C TRP A 38 -7.92 6.19 2.24
N GLU A 39 -6.98 5.94 3.16
CA GLU A 39 -6.22 4.69 3.26
C GLU A 39 -7.15 3.50 3.54
N GLU A 40 -8.12 3.65 4.43
CA GLU A 40 -9.13 2.64 4.73
C GLU A 40 -10.04 2.35 3.54
N ALA A 41 -10.41 3.38 2.77
CA ALA A 41 -11.33 3.26 1.65
C ALA A 41 -10.72 2.62 0.39
N LEU A 42 -9.42 2.83 0.14
CA LEU A 42 -8.79 2.45 -1.13
C LEU A 42 -7.60 1.52 -0.95
N VAL A 43 -6.79 1.71 0.09
CA VAL A 43 -5.48 1.05 0.19
C VAL A 43 -5.59 -0.29 0.90
N LEU A 44 -6.49 -0.45 1.86
CA LEU A 44 -6.58 -1.67 2.67
C LEU A 44 -6.79 -2.94 1.84
N ASP A 45 -7.68 -2.92 0.84
CA ASP A 45 -7.93 -4.10 0.00
C ASP A 45 -6.70 -4.42 -0.87
N HIS A 46 -6.10 -3.41 -1.50
CA HIS A 46 -4.89 -3.58 -2.32
C HIS A 46 -3.68 -4.01 -1.52
N LEU A 47 -3.52 -3.46 -0.31
CA LEU A 47 -2.44 -3.78 0.61
C LEU A 47 -2.63 -5.19 1.18
N SER A 48 -3.86 -5.58 1.52
CA SER A 48 -4.17 -6.93 2.00
C SER A 48 -3.84 -7.97 0.92
N ALA A 49 -4.24 -7.72 -0.33
CA ALA A 49 -3.85 -8.55 -1.46
C ALA A 49 -2.32 -8.64 -1.61
N PHE A 50 -1.62 -7.51 -1.54
CA PHE A 50 -0.16 -7.47 -1.59
C PHE A 50 0.50 -8.23 -0.42
N ILE A 51 -0.02 -8.12 0.81
CA ILE A 51 0.49 -8.85 1.97
C ILE A 51 0.34 -10.36 1.75
N CYS A 52 -0.87 -10.81 1.38
CA CYS A 52 -1.17 -12.22 1.16
C CYS A 52 -0.35 -12.82 0.01
N ASP A 53 -0.21 -12.09 -1.09
CA ASP A 53 0.49 -12.58 -2.29
C ASP A 53 2.01 -12.54 -2.16
N TYR A 54 2.56 -11.58 -1.40
CA TYR A 54 3.98 -11.22 -1.51
C TYR A 54 4.71 -11.20 -0.16
N LEU A 55 4.23 -10.44 0.83
CA LEU A 55 4.95 -10.26 2.10
C LEU A 55 4.90 -11.50 3.00
N ALA A 56 3.78 -12.21 3.04
CA ALA A 56 3.62 -13.45 3.80
C ALA A 56 4.57 -14.57 3.32
N LEU A 57 5.01 -14.52 2.06
CA LEU A 57 5.95 -15.48 1.48
C LEU A 57 7.42 -15.15 1.77
N GLY A 58 7.70 -14.11 2.58
CA GLY A 58 9.06 -13.68 2.94
C GLY A 58 9.85 -13.06 1.78
N LEU A 59 9.21 -12.83 0.65
CA LEU A 59 9.78 -12.15 -0.50
C LEU A 59 9.74 -10.66 -0.21
N THR A 60 10.86 -10.08 0.20
CA THR A 60 10.93 -8.62 0.44
C THR A 60 12.08 -8.03 -0.34
N VAL A 61 11.76 -7.17 -1.31
CA VAL A 61 12.77 -6.34 -1.96
C VAL A 61 13.04 -5.17 -1.04
N VAL A 62 14.29 -5.01 -0.61
CA VAL A 62 14.75 -3.75 -0.04
C VAL A 62 14.75 -2.73 -1.19
N PRO A 63 13.90 -1.70 -1.15
CA PRO A 63 13.78 -0.75 -2.24
C PRO A 63 15.01 0.16 -2.24
N ARG A 64 16.11 -0.30 -2.85
CA ARG A 64 17.40 0.40 -2.73
C ARG A 64 17.51 1.66 -3.59
N LYS A 65 16.66 1.87 -4.62
CA LYS A 65 16.69 3.04 -5.50
C LYS A 65 15.32 3.34 -6.14
N THR A 66 14.61 4.34 -5.61
CA THR A 66 13.32 4.85 -6.12
C THR A 66 13.31 5.20 -7.61
N ASN A 67 14.43 5.67 -8.16
CA ASN A 67 14.52 6.01 -9.60
C ASN A 67 14.63 4.78 -10.52
N ALA A 68 15.05 3.62 -10.02
CA ALA A 68 15.15 2.43 -10.86
C ALA A 68 13.75 1.90 -11.20
N PHE A 69 12.84 1.84 -10.23
CA PHE A 69 11.48 1.33 -10.45
C PHE A 69 10.69 2.12 -11.50
N ILE A 70 10.82 3.44 -11.51
CA ILE A 70 10.14 4.35 -12.44
C ILE A 70 10.61 4.17 -13.90
N GLN A 71 11.83 3.67 -14.12
CA GLN A 71 12.42 3.55 -15.46
C GLN A 71 12.09 2.23 -16.17
N PHE A 72 11.53 1.24 -15.47
CA PHE A 72 11.34 -0.12 -16.01
C PHE A 72 9.89 -0.56 -16.15
N VAL A 73 8.94 0.20 -15.63
CA VAL A 73 7.52 -0.12 -15.69
C VAL A 73 6.84 0.96 -16.52
N ASP A 74 6.25 0.55 -17.63
CA ASP A 74 5.34 1.40 -18.40
C ASP A 74 4.01 1.53 -17.63
N LEU A 75 4.04 2.41 -16.63
CA LEU A 75 2.96 2.51 -15.67
C LEU A 75 1.71 3.12 -16.29
N GLU A 76 1.87 4.05 -17.22
CA GLU A 76 0.76 4.71 -17.91
C GLU A 76 -0.04 3.68 -18.71
N ASN A 77 0.63 2.91 -19.58
CA ASN A 77 -0.02 1.82 -20.31
C ASN A 77 -0.63 0.77 -19.37
N SER A 78 0.03 0.44 -18.26
CA SER A 78 -0.51 -0.55 -17.31
C SER A 78 -1.76 -0.05 -16.57
N ILE A 79 -1.85 1.25 -16.29
CA ILE A 79 -3.03 1.88 -15.70
C ILE A 79 -4.17 1.88 -16.72
N GLU A 80 -3.90 2.28 -17.96
CA GLU A 80 -4.89 2.27 -19.04
C GLU A 80 -5.43 0.86 -19.32
N GLU A 81 -4.54 -0.14 -19.40
CA GLU A 81 -4.91 -1.55 -19.54
C GLU A 81 -5.85 -1.99 -18.41
N ARG A 82 -5.55 -1.63 -17.16
CA ARG A 82 -6.40 -1.98 -16.02
C ARG A 82 -7.75 -1.26 -16.06
N ILE A 83 -7.77 0.03 -16.41
CA ILE A 83 -9.02 0.78 -16.57
C ILE A 83 -9.90 0.11 -17.64
N GLN A 84 -9.32 -0.30 -18.77
CA GLN A 84 -10.05 -1.02 -19.80
C GLN A 84 -10.65 -2.32 -19.28
N LEU A 85 -9.91 -3.10 -18.46
CA LEU A 85 -10.45 -4.31 -17.83
C LEU A 85 -11.63 -4.01 -16.88
N LEU A 86 -11.58 -2.89 -16.14
CA LEU A 86 -12.70 -2.45 -15.30
C LEU A 86 -13.92 -2.04 -16.13
N GLU A 87 -13.70 -1.32 -17.23
CA GLU A 87 -14.76 -0.91 -18.18
C GLU A 87 -15.40 -2.10 -18.88
N ASP A 88 -14.59 -3.08 -19.28
CA ASP A 88 -15.04 -4.35 -19.89
C ASP A 88 -15.70 -5.29 -18.86
N CYS A 89 -15.72 -4.91 -17.59
CA CYS A 89 -16.22 -5.70 -16.46
C CYS A 89 -15.48 -7.05 -16.28
N ASP A 90 -14.23 -7.14 -16.73
CA ASP A 90 -13.35 -8.29 -16.47
C ASP A 90 -12.65 -8.14 -15.11
N PHE A 91 -13.47 -8.21 -14.06
CA PHE A 91 -13.00 -8.06 -12.68
C PHE A 91 -12.01 -9.17 -12.27
N MET A 92 -12.09 -10.35 -12.88
CA MET A 92 -11.15 -11.42 -12.57
C MET A 92 -9.75 -11.09 -13.07
N ALA A 93 -9.62 -10.62 -14.31
CA ALA A 93 -8.32 -10.17 -14.83
C ALA A 93 -7.82 -8.92 -14.10
N ALA A 94 -8.71 -8.01 -13.72
CA ALA A 94 -8.34 -6.81 -12.97
C ALA A 94 -7.82 -7.16 -11.57
N TYR A 95 -8.58 -7.88 -10.75
CA TYR A 95 -8.23 -8.09 -9.34
C TYR A 95 -7.33 -9.32 -9.10
N ASN A 96 -7.46 -10.36 -9.93
CA ASN A 96 -6.76 -11.63 -9.78
C ASN A 96 -6.05 -12.04 -11.09
N PRO A 97 -5.08 -11.23 -11.57
CA PRO A 97 -4.31 -11.60 -12.75
C PRO A 97 -3.50 -12.88 -12.52
N ASP A 98 -3.11 -13.56 -13.60
CA ASP A 98 -2.17 -14.68 -13.52
C ASP A 98 -0.80 -14.20 -13.00
N LYS A 99 -0.33 -14.80 -11.92
CA LYS A 99 0.90 -14.43 -11.19
C LYS A 99 2.01 -15.48 -11.33
N SER A 100 1.82 -16.50 -12.18
CA SER A 100 2.72 -17.65 -12.28
C SER A 100 4.17 -17.29 -12.60
N GLU A 101 4.40 -16.20 -13.35
CA GLU A 101 5.74 -15.71 -13.71
C GLU A 101 6.15 -14.43 -12.95
N TRP A 102 5.36 -14.00 -11.96
CA TRP A 102 5.60 -12.73 -11.31
C TRP A 102 6.85 -12.76 -10.44
N THR A 103 7.62 -11.68 -10.57
CA THR A 103 8.68 -11.36 -9.63
C THR A 103 8.14 -10.45 -8.54
N ALA A 104 8.95 -10.26 -7.51
CA ALA A 104 8.72 -9.24 -6.51
C ALA A 104 8.29 -7.88 -7.07
N ARG A 105 8.95 -7.44 -8.16
CA ARG A 105 8.71 -6.13 -8.76
C ARG A 105 7.30 -6.03 -9.36
N ASP A 106 6.77 -7.14 -9.84
CA ASP A 106 5.43 -7.20 -10.45
C ASP A 106 4.35 -7.03 -9.39
N HIS A 107 4.55 -7.55 -8.18
CA HIS A 107 3.66 -7.27 -7.04
C HIS A 107 3.68 -5.79 -6.63
N TYR A 108 4.85 -5.13 -6.62
CA TYR A 108 4.93 -3.68 -6.37
C TYR A 108 4.23 -2.89 -7.49
N LYS A 109 4.41 -3.30 -8.75
CA LYS A 109 3.72 -2.70 -9.90
C LYS A 109 2.22 -2.83 -9.71
N GLN A 110 1.73 -4.03 -9.42
CA GLN A 110 0.30 -4.30 -9.29
C GLN A 110 -0.34 -3.44 -8.20
N PHE A 111 0.27 -3.33 -7.02
CA PHE A 111 -0.24 -2.47 -5.95
C PHE A 111 -0.42 -1.01 -6.42
N ILE A 112 0.60 -0.45 -7.07
CA ILE A 112 0.57 0.94 -7.55
C ILE A 112 -0.45 1.10 -8.66
N VAL A 113 -0.49 0.17 -9.63
CA VAL A 113 -1.43 0.19 -10.76
C VAL A 113 -2.87 0.07 -10.26
N SER A 114 -3.14 -0.78 -9.27
CA SER A 114 -4.49 -0.93 -8.72
C SER A 114 -5.03 0.36 -8.12
N ILE A 115 -4.29 0.98 -7.20
CA ILE A 115 -4.72 2.23 -6.56
C ILE A 115 -4.86 3.33 -7.61
N ALA A 116 -3.88 3.47 -8.50
CA ALA A 116 -3.87 4.51 -9.52
C ALA A 116 -5.02 4.39 -10.52
N ALA A 117 -5.29 3.18 -11.01
CA ALA A 117 -6.34 2.92 -11.98
C ALA A 117 -7.72 3.12 -11.37
N GLU A 118 -7.94 2.63 -10.15
CA GLU A 118 -9.25 2.76 -9.48
C GLU A 118 -9.54 4.22 -9.13
N ASP A 119 -8.58 4.94 -8.54
CA ASP A 119 -8.76 6.36 -8.22
C ASP A 119 -9.02 7.18 -9.49
N LYS A 120 -8.29 6.91 -10.58
CA LYS A 120 -8.54 7.55 -11.89
C LYS A 120 -9.92 7.19 -12.44
N TRP A 121 -10.30 5.91 -12.42
CA TRP A 121 -11.59 5.46 -12.93
C TRP A 121 -12.76 6.07 -12.15
N TYR A 122 -12.66 6.13 -10.81
CA TYR A 122 -13.63 6.85 -9.97
C TYR A 122 -13.72 8.33 -10.33
N GLY A 123 -12.56 8.98 -10.56
CA GLY A 123 -12.50 10.41 -10.90
C GLY A 123 -13.09 10.74 -12.26
N ASP A 124 -12.80 9.91 -13.27
CA ASP A 124 -13.37 10.03 -14.61
C ASP A 124 -14.90 9.81 -14.61
N ASN A 125 -15.44 9.09 -13.61
CA ASN A 125 -16.87 8.88 -13.40
C ASN A 125 -17.53 9.86 -12.40
N GLY A 126 -16.79 10.85 -11.91
CA GLY A 126 -17.32 11.90 -11.02
C GLY A 126 -17.56 11.47 -9.57
N ASP A 127 -16.88 10.42 -9.10
CA ASP A 127 -16.93 9.99 -7.71
C ASP A 127 -15.96 10.82 -6.85
N GLU A 128 -16.47 11.40 -5.76
CA GLU A 128 -15.73 12.22 -4.79
C GLU A 128 -14.64 11.46 -4.04
N ARG A 129 -14.61 10.12 -4.14
CA ARG A 129 -13.56 9.27 -3.56
C ARG A 129 -12.25 9.28 -4.35
N ALA A 130 -12.22 9.90 -5.53
CA ALA A 130 -11.06 10.01 -6.43
C ALA A 130 -10.03 11.05 -5.97
N GLU A 131 -9.54 10.89 -4.75
CA GLU A 131 -8.69 11.87 -4.08
C GLU A 131 -7.36 12.12 -4.80
N LEU A 132 -6.73 11.12 -5.43
CA LEU A 132 -5.46 11.34 -6.16
C LEU A 132 -5.69 12.06 -7.49
N TYR A 133 -6.79 11.73 -8.17
CA TYR A 133 -7.22 12.32 -9.43
C TYR A 133 -7.48 13.82 -9.26
N GLU A 134 -8.22 14.23 -8.24
CA GLU A 134 -8.49 15.65 -7.95
C GLU A 134 -7.21 16.47 -7.68
N ARG A 135 -6.15 15.82 -7.21
CA ARG A 135 -4.86 16.45 -6.91
C ARG A 135 -3.98 16.65 -8.15
N GLY A 136 -4.40 16.18 -9.32
CA GLY A 136 -3.71 16.37 -10.60
C GLY A 136 -2.28 15.81 -10.61
N TRP A 137 -2.08 14.61 -10.05
CA TRP A 137 -0.75 13.98 -10.09
C TRP A 137 -0.50 13.33 -11.44
N ASP A 138 0.67 13.62 -12.04
CA ASP A 138 1.16 12.84 -13.18
C ASP A 138 1.58 11.42 -12.75
N ALA A 139 1.67 10.51 -13.73
CA ALA A 139 2.01 9.12 -13.49
C ALA A 139 3.30 8.97 -12.66
N ALA A 140 4.36 9.73 -12.96
CA ALA A 140 5.65 9.63 -12.26
C ALA A 140 5.58 10.13 -10.81
N LYS A 141 4.82 11.19 -10.54
CA LYS A 141 4.58 11.73 -9.19
C LYS A 141 3.73 10.75 -8.39
N MET A 142 2.73 10.16 -9.01
CA MET A 142 1.90 9.10 -8.42
C MET A 142 2.74 7.87 -8.08
N THR A 143 3.58 7.36 -8.99
CA THR A 143 4.48 6.23 -8.72
C THR A 143 5.36 6.49 -7.50
N ARG A 144 6.04 7.65 -7.47
CA ARG A 144 6.94 8.00 -6.36
C ARG A 144 6.20 8.02 -5.03
N LYS A 145 4.99 8.56 -5.02
CA LYS A 145 4.20 8.71 -3.80
C LYS A 145 3.58 7.40 -3.34
N MET A 146 3.02 6.60 -4.25
CA MET A 146 2.48 5.27 -3.93
C MET A 146 3.59 4.31 -3.49
N PHE A 147 4.78 4.42 -4.06
CA PHE A 147 5.93 3.66 -3.60
C PHE A 147 6.34 4.04 -2.17
N ARG A 148 6.33 5.34 -1.85
CA ARG A 148 6.59 5.82 -0.47
C ARG A 148 5.52 5.37 0.51
N LEU A 149 4.26 5.37 0.09
CA LEU A 149 3.16 4.84 0.87
C LEU A 149 3.38 3.35 1.14
N LEU A 150 3.62 2.55 0.10
CA LEU A 150 3.87 1.12 0.23
C LEU A 150 5.09 0.80 1.12
N GLU A 151 6.18 1.57 1.02
CA GLU A 151 7.32 1.47 1.94
C GLU A 151 6.89 1.69 3.40
N PHE A 152 6.06 2.71 3.64
CA PHE A 152 5.52 3.02 4.96
C PHE A 152 4.59 1.92 5.47
N GLU A 153 3.65 1.43 4.65
CA GLU A 153 2.73 0.34 5.02
C GLU A 153 3.47 -0.96 5.33
N ILE A 154 4.48 -1.32 4.54
CA ILE A 154 5.33 -2.49 4.82
C ILE A 154 6.02 -2.33 6.18
N GLN A 155 6.50 -1.14 6.50
CA GLN A 155 7.15 -0.87 7.77
C GLN A 155 6.17 -0.97 8.95
N GLU A 156 5.00 -0.34 8.85
CA GLU A 156 3.96 -0.43 9.88
C GLU A 156 3.46 -1.88 10.06
N TRP A 157 3.33 -2.65 8.96
CA TRP A 157 3.01 -4.07 9.04
C TRP A 157 4.07 -4.85 9.82
N ARG A 158 5.37 -4.65 9.51
CA ARG A 158 6.47 -5.33 10.21
C ARG A 158 6.60 -4.95 11.68
N GLU A 159 6.29 -3.70 12.03
CA GLU A 159 6.39 -3.19 13.41
C GLU A 159 5.12 -3.47 14.23
N GLY A 160 3.99 -3.72 13.55
CA GLY A 160 2.67 -4.01 14.14
C GLY A 160 2.26 -5.47 14.00
N ALA A 161 1.19 -5.73 13.23
CA ALA A 161 0.56 -7.06 13.14
C ALA A 161 1.48 -8.18 12.59
N GLY A 162 2.52 -7.84 11.83
CA GLY A 162 3.54 -8.76 11.33
C GLY A 162 4.75 -8.91 12.28
N ALA A 163 4.80 -8.21 13.41
CA ALA A 163 5.89 -8.32 14.38
C ALA A 163 5.79 -9.59 15.24
N GLU A 164 4.58 -10.13 15.43
CA GLU A 164 4.32 -11.30 16.27
C GLU A 164 4.39 -12.64 15.51
N GLU A 165 5.45 -12.88 14.73
CA GLU A 165 5.88 -14.24 14.34
C GLU A 165 7.41 -14.41 14.40
N GLY A 166 8.11 -13.56 15.15
CA GLY A 166 9.57 -13.54 15.23
C GLY A 166 10.19 -14.09 16.52
N LEU A 167 9.40 -14.51 17.51
CA LEU A 167 9.92 -14.94 18.83
C LEU A 167 9.18 -16.18 19.34
N GLY A 168 9.42 -17.32 18.69
CA GLY A 168 8.83 -18.58 19.14
C GLY A 168 9.28 -19.80 18.36
N GLY A 169 10.57 -20.14 18.41
CA GLY A 169 11.02 -21.51 18.14
C GLY A 169 12.14 -21.64 17.12
N ASP A 170 13.26 -22.17 17.58
CA ASP A 170 14.27 -22.82 16.75
C ASP A 170 13.63 -23.71 15.68
N GLY A 171 13.89 -23.41 14.40
CA GLY A 171 13.80 -24.40 13.33
C GLY A 171 13.24 -23.90 12.00
N VAL A 172 14.04 -24.16 10.94
CA VAL A 172 13.60 -24.46 9.55
C VAL A 172 13.24 -23.21 8.71
N VAL A 173 13.88 -22.83 7.58
CA VAL A 173 14.59 -23.58 6.52
C VAL A 173 15.80 -22.76 6.01
N ARG A 174 17.01 -23.29 6.12
CA ARG A 174 18.10 -22.96 5.18
C ARG A 174 17.75 -23.60 3.84
N VAL A 175 17.19 -22.87 2.88
CA VAL A 175 17.19 -23.35 1.49
C VAL A 175 18.59 -23.12 0.93
N LYS A 176 19.42 -24.14 1.13
CA LYS A 176 20.69 -24.36 0.45
C LYS A 176 20.34 -24.72 -1.00
N MET A 177 20.41 -23.76 -1.93
CA MET A 177 20.52 -24.11 -3.35
C MET A 177 21.90 -24.73 -3.56
N MET A 178 21.96 -26.06 -3.48
CA MET A 178 23.00 -26.86 -4.12
C MET A 178 22.50 -27.23 -5.51
N GLY A 179 23.33 -26.95 -6.51
CA GLY A 179 23.00 -27.18 -7.92
C GLY A 179 22.85 -28.64 -8.30
N ARG A 180 22.24 -28.81 -9.47
CA ARG A 180 22.57 -29.83 -10.46
C ARG A 180 22.46 -29.21 -11.84
#